data_AF-A0A420VSR8-F1
#
_entry.id   AF-A0A420VSR8-F1
#
_cell.length_a   1.000
_cell.length_b   1.000
_cell.length_c   1.000
_cell.angle_alpha   90.00
_cell.angle_beta   90.00
_cell.angle_gamma   90.00
#
_symmetry.space_group_name_H-M   'P 1'
#
loop_
_entity.id
_entity.type
_entity.pdbx_description
1 polymer ?
#
loop_
_entity_poly.entity_id
_entity_poly.type
_entity_poly.pdbx_seq_one_letter_code
_entity_poly.pdbx_strand_id
1 'polypeptide(L)'
;MIILILVLSAMLATVAFLVTEKNADASLSGYNTLSTAEKQQFDIKAFIPYFRKFHLLLAVSYLLISIFLLFAISSHWAKIFSIAYPLLAYIFFIWKANSFFLKRNKKQYILSIVVICFLFIVLIAMMVLFLRG
;
A
#
# COMPACT_ATOMS: atom_id res chain seq x y z
N MET A 1 -14.27 3.11 16.75
CA MET A 1 -12.86 3.18 16.32
C MET A 1 -12.17 1.82 16.39
N ILE A 2 -12.21 1.09 17.51
CA ILE A 2 -11.60 -0.25 17.58
C ILE A 2 -12.10 -1.24 16.50
N ILE A 3 -13.42 -1.28 16.22
CA ILE A 3 -13.97 -2.12 15.14
C ILE A 3 -13.37 -1.74 13.78
N LEU A 4 -13.23 -0.44 13.49
CA LEU A 4 -12.63 0.03 12.24
C LEU A 4 -11.16 -0.41 12.12
N ILE A 5 -10.39 -0.33 13.21
CA ILE A 5 -9.00 -0.79 13.25
C ILE A 5 -8.92 -2.29 12.97
N LEU A 6 -9.77 -3.10 13.61
CA LEU A 6 -9.80 -4.55 13.40
C LEU A 6 -10.17 -4.91 11.97
N VAL A 7 -11.22 -4.29 11.42
CA VAL A 7 -11.66 -4.50 10.04
C VAL A 7 -10.56 -4.10 9.06
N LEU A 8 -9.95 -2.92 9.22
CA LEU A 8 -8.93 -2.45 8.28
C LEU A 8 -7.65 -3.33 8.35
N SER A 9 -7.22 -3.73 9.55
CA SER A 9 -6.11 -4.68 9.69
C SER A 9 -6.42 -6.02 9.03
N ALA A 10 -7.62 -6.57 9.25
CA ALA A 10 -8.04 -7.82 8.62
C ALA A 10 -8.09 -7.71 7.09
N MET A 11 -8.60 -6.60 6.55
CA MET A 11 -8.60 -6.34 5.11
C MET A 11 -7.17 -6.31 4.56
N LEU A 12 -6.26 -5.56 5.19
CA LEU A 12 -4.85 -5.50 4.78
C LEU A 12 -4.19 -6.89 4.81
N ALA A 13 -4.45 -7.69 5.84
CA ALA A 13 -3.95 -9.05 5.95
C ALA A 13 -4.53 -9.96 4.85
N THR A 14 -5.82 -9.83 4.54
CA THR A 14 -6.50 -10.61 3.50
C THR A 14 -5.90 -10.33 2.13
N VAL A 15 -5.64 -9.06 1.82
CA VAL A 15 -5.02 -8.64 0.55
C VAL A 15 -3.72 -9.38 0.30
N ALA A 16 -2.91 -9.65 1.34
CA ALA A 16 -1.64 -10.38 1.23
C ALA A 16 -1.74 -11.76 0.55
N PHE A 17 -2.93 -12.36 0.53
CA PHE A 17 -3.18 -13.69 -0.04
C PHE A 17 -4.05 -13.67 -1.30
N LEU A 18 -4.58 -12.51 -1.72
CA LEU A 18 -5.42 -12.41 -2.93
C LEU A 18 -4.62 -12.58 -4.22
N VAL A 19 -3.33 -12.25 -4.19
CA VAL A 19 -2.48 -12.24 -5.38
C VAL A 19 -1.50 -13.40 -5.36
N THR A 20 -1.43 -14.11 -6.49
CA THR A 20 -0.56 -15.24 -6.78
C THR A 20 0.03 -15.06 -8.18
N GLU A 21 1.06 -15.83 -8.54
CA GLU A 21 1.59 -15.82 -9.91
C GLU A 21 0.53 -16.17 -10.96
N LYS A 22 -0.41 -17.08 -10.62
CA LYS A 22 -1.42 -17.60 -11.55
C LYS A 22 -2.53 -16.59 -11.87
N ASN A 23 -2.87 -15.72 -10.92
CA ASN A 23 -3.95 -14.74 -11.08
C ASN A 23 -3.44 -13.29 -11.15
N ALA A 24 -2.13 -13.05 -11.14
CA ALA A 24 -1.52 -11.73 -11.19
C ALA A 24 -2.04 -10.89 -12.37
N ASP A 25 -2.31 -11.52 -13.52
CA ASP A 25 -2.85 -10.85 -14.70
C ASP A 25 -4.23 -10.23 -14.47
N ALA A 26 -5.10 -10.93 -13.74
CA ALA A 26 -6.44 -10.42 -13.41
C ALA A 26 -6.44 -9.49 -12.19
N SER A 27 -5.55 -9.74 -11.22
CA SER A 27 -5.61 -9.10 -9.90
C SER A 27 -4.68 -7.88 -9.75
N LEU A 28 -3.66 -7.72 -10.59
CA LEU A 28 -2.73 -6.60 -10.53
C LEU A 28 -2.88 -5.72 -11.77
N SER A 29 -3.63 -4.63 -11.69
CA SER A 29 -3.86 -3.71 -12.82
C SER A 29 -2.56 -3.18 -13.44
N GLY A 30 -1.55 -2.88 -12.61
CA GLY A 30 -0.22 -2.46 -13.08
C GLY A 30 0.50 -3.52 -13.91
N TYR A 31 0.29 -4.81 -13.61
CA TYR A 31 0.86 -5.94 -14.36
C TYR A 31 -0.01 -6.31 -15.56
N ASN A 32 -1.34 -6.31 -15.42
CA ASN A 32 -2.32 -6.57 -16.48
C ASN A 32 -2.09 -5.68 -17.70
N THR A 33 -1.87 -4.38 -17.46
CA THR A 33 -1.68 -3.36 -18.49
C THR A 33 -0.33 -3.43 -19.23
N LEU A 34 0.57 -4.31 -18.80
CA LEU A 34 1.83 -4.57 -19.50
C LEU A 34 1.59 -5.42 -20.75
N SER A 35 2.28 -5.08 -21.83
CA SER A 35 2.42 -5.98 -22.98
C SER A 35 3.18 -7.25 -22.59
N THR A 36 3.06 -8.31 -23.40
CA THR A 36 3.78 -9.57 -23.18
C THR A 36 5.30 -9.36 -23.04
N ALA A 37 5.89 -8.47 -23.85
CA ALA A 37 7.31 -8.13 -23.79
C ALA A 37 7.68 -7.41 -22.48
N GLU A 38 6.83 -6.53 -21.97
CA GLU A 38 7.05 -5.84 -20.69
C GLU A 38 6.87 -6.79 -19.50
N LYS A 39 5.93 -7.74 -19.56
CA LYS A 39 5.74 -8.78 -18.52
C LYS A 39 6.99 -9.64 -18.36
N GLN A 40 7.69 -9.96 -19.46
CA GLN A 40 8.97 -10.69 -19.42
C GLN A 40 10.09 -9.90 -18.72
N GLN A 41 9.96 -8.59 -18.61
CA GLN A 41 10.91 -7.73 -17.90
C GLN A 41 10.52 -7.50 -16.43
N PHE A 42 9.40 -8.03 -15.96
CA PHE A 42 8.94 -7.88 -14.58
C PHE A 42 9.12 -9.21 -13.82
N ASP A 43 9.87 -9.17 -12.72
CA ASP A 43 10.10 -10.34 -11.88
C ASP A 43 8.88 -10.60 -10.97
N ILE A 44 7.83 -11.18 -11.56
CA ILE A 44 6.60 -11.52 -10.83
C ILE A 44 6.86 -12.52 -9.71
N LYS A 45 7.83 -13.43 -9.88
CA LYS A 45 8.17 -14.46 -8.89
C LYS A 45 8.75 -13.86 -7.63
N ALA A 46 9.60 -12.84 -7.74
CA ALA A 46 10.11 -12.10 -6.59
C ALA A 46 9.08 -11.10 -6.03
N PHE A 47 8.23 -10.53 -6.88
CA PHE A 47 7.22 -9.55 -6.47
C PHE A 47 6.14 -10.15 -5.57
N ILE A 48 5.65 -11.36 -5.85
CA ILE A 48 4.55 -11.97 -5.07
C ILE A 48 4.90 -12.18 -3.58
N PRO A 49 6.06 -12.78 -3.22
CA PRO A 49 6.50 -12.85 -1.82
C PRO A 49 6.66 -11.48 -1.16
N TYR A 50 7.16 -10.48 -1.90
CA TYR A 50 7.26 -9.11 -1.40
C TYR A 50 5.88 -8.50 -1.13
N PHE A 51 4.93 -8.64 -2.06
CA PHE A 51 3.56 -8.18 -1.93
C PHE A 51 2.90 -8.76 -0.67
N ARG A 52 3.03 -10.07 -0.46
CA ARG A 52 2.49 -10.75 0.72
C ARG A 52 3.14 -10.23 2.01
N LYS A 53 4.48 -10.19 2.05
CA LYS A 53 5.22 -9.72 3.23
C LYS A 53 4.87 -8.28 3.57
N PHE A 54 4.78 -7.40 2.57
CA PHE A 54 4.42 -6.00 2.75
C PHE A 54 3.04 -5.85 3.41
N HIS A 55 2.01 -6.52 2.88
CA HIS A 55 0.64 -6.39 3.39
C HIS A 55 0.48 -7.03 4.78
N LEU A 56 1.14 -8.15 5.06
CA LEU A 56 1.14 -8.75 6.41
C LEU A 56 1.84 -7.85 7.43
N LEU A 57 3.01 -7.31 7.08
CA LEU A 57 3.72 -6.38 7.96
C LEU A 57 2.88 -5.13 8.22
N LEU A 58 2.29 -4.55 7.16
CA LEU A 58 1.42 -3.39 7.26
C LEU A 58 0.19 -3.67 8.13
N ALA A 59 -0.46 -4.84 7.98
CA ALA A 59 -1.61 -5.21 8.78
C ALA A 59 -1.29 -5.33 10.28
N VAL A 60 -0.18 -6.00 10.60
CA VAL A 60 0.26 -6.23 11.99
C VAL A 60 0.72 -4.93 12.63
N SER A 61 1.58 -4.16 11.96
CA SER A 61 2.06 -2.88 12.48
C SER A 61 0.93 -1.87 12.63
N TYR A 62 0.00 -1.80 11.65
CA TYR A 62 -1.19 -0.97 11.74
C TYR A 62 -2.02 -1.31 12.97
N LEU A 63 -2.28 -2.60 13.21
CA LEU A 63 -3.09 -3.06 14.34
C LEU A 63 -2.44 -2.68 15.68
N LEU A 64 -1.18 -3.06 15.87
CA LEU A 64 -0.47 -2.86 17.13
C LEU A 64 -0.32 -1.37 17.45
N ILE A 65 0.10 -0.57 16.47
CA ILE A 65 0.30 0.87 16.68
C ILE A 65 -1.04 1.59 16.88
N SER A 66 -2.08 1.24 16.12
CA SER A 66 -3.41 1.86 16.28
C SER A 66 -4.03 1.53 17.65
N ILE A 67 -3.90 0.30 18.12
CA ILE A 67 -4.37 -0.11 19.46
C ILE A 67 -3.60 0.67 20.52
N PHE A 68 -2.26 0.72 20.42
CA PHE A 68 -1.43 1.49 21.34
C PHE A 68 -1.84 2.96 21.39
N LEU A 69 -1.99 3.62 20.23
CA LEU A 69 -2.41 5.01 20.17
C LEU A 69 -3.82 5.22 20.75
N LEU A 70 -4.75 4.32 20.47
CA LEU A 70 -6.15 4.44 20.92
C LEU A 70 -6.28 4.34 22.43
N PHE A 71 -5.58 3.40 23.07
CA PHE A 71 -5.75 3.10 24.50
C PHE A 71 -4.69 3.77 25.39
N ALA A 72 -3.48 4.03 24.89
CA ALA A 72 -2.39 4.59 25.70
C ALA A 72 -2.13 6.08 25.46
N ILE A 73 -2.55 6.64 24.32
CA ILE A 73 -2.24 8.04 23.94
C ILE A 73 -3.51 8.88 23.77
N SER A 74 -4.20 8.77 22.63
CA SER A 74 -5.50 9.40 22.42
C SER A 74 -6.19 8.87 21.16
N SER A 75 -7.52 8.92 21.17
CA SER A 75 -8.34 8.60 19.98
C SER A 75 -8.11 9.57 18.82
N HIS A 76 -7.66 10.80 19.07
CA HIS A 76 -7.31 11.77 18.04
C HIS A 76 -6.07 11.33 17.24
N TRP A 77 -5.00 10.93 17.94
CA TRP A 77 -3.78 10.43 17.29
C TRP A 77 -4.01 9.10 16.56
N ALA A 78 -4.84 8.21 17.12
CA ALA A 78 -5.23 6.98 16.45
C ALA A 78 -5.97 7.22 15.11
N LYS A 79 -6.80 8.27 15.03
CA LYS A 79 -7.49 8.67 13.78
C LYS A 79 -6.50 9.18 12.73
N ILE A 80 -5.60 10.09 13.10
CA ILE A 80 -4.57 10.61 12.20
C ILE A 80 -3.70 9.48 11.67
N PHE A 81 -3.19 8.64 12.57
CA PHE A 81 -2.37 7.47 12.22
C PHE A 81 -3.12 6.53 11.27
N SER A 82 -4.41 6.29 11.53
CA SER A 82 -5.20 5.34 10.72
C SER A 82 -5.31 5.71 9.25
N ILE A 83 -5.16 7.00 8.92
CA ILE A 83 -5.20 7.50 7.53
C ILE A 83 -3.77 7.67 7.00
N ALA A 84 -2.90 8.31 7.78
CA ALA A 84 -1.55 8.66 7.34
C ALA A 84 -0.67 7.42 7.10
N TYR A 85 -0.74 6.44 7.99
CA TYR A 85 0.17 5.29 7.95
C TYR A 85 -0.04 4.39 6.72
N PRO A 86 -1.26 3.93 6.38
CA PRO A 86 -1.47 3.18 5.14
C PRO A 86 -1.07 3.96 3.89
N LEU A 87 -1.37 5.26 3.81
CA LEU A 87 -1.01 6.09 2.66
C LEU A 87 0.51 6.15 2.45
N LEU A 88 1.26 6.43 3.51
CA LEU A 88 2.73 6.44 3.47
C LEU A 88 3.29 5.06 3.12
N ALA A 89 2.71 3.99 3.67
CA ALA A 89 3.12 2.64 3.35
C ALA A 89 2.89 2.31 1.87
N TYR A 90 1.74 2.69 1.29
CA TYR A 90 1.44 2.47 -0.13
C TYR A 90 2.30 3.32 -1.06
N ILE A 91 2.67 4.54 -0.67
CA ILE A 91 3.67 5.35 -1.38
C ILE A 91 4.99 4.58 -1.48
N PHE A 92 5.49 4.07 -0.35
CA PHE A 92 6.71 3.26 -0.30
C PHE A 92 6.57 1.98 -1.15
N PHE A 93 5.42 1.31 -1.05
CA PHE A 93 5.13 0.08 -1.79
C PHE A 93 5.20 0.30 -3.31
N ILE A 94 4.56 1.36 -3.82
CA ILE A 94 4.55 1.70 -5.25
C ILE A 94 5.97 2.02 -5.73
N TRP A 95 6.71 2.82 -4.94
CA TRP A 95 8.10 3.12 -5.27
C TRP A 95 8.95 1.85 -5.35
N LYS A 96 8.87 0.98 -4.34
CA LYS A 96 9.63 -0.28 -4.29
C LYS A 96 9.19 -1.28 -5.36
N ALA A 97 7.90 -1.30 -5.72
CA ALA A 97 7.37 -2.18 -6.77
C ALA A 97 8.05 -1.96 -8.13
N ASN A 98 8.49 -0.72 -8.43
CA ASN A 98 9.24 -0.44 -9.65
C ASN A 98 10.63 -1.09 -9.71
N SER A 99 11.21 -1.47 -8.57
CA SER A 99 12.51 -2.17 -8.54
C SER A 99 12.45 -3.62 -9.01
N PHE A 100 11.25 -4.18 -9.23
CA PHE A 100 11.06 -5.53 -9.77
C PHE A 100 11.11 -5.58 -11.30
N PHE A 101 11.25 -4.44 -11.97
CA PHE A 101 11.56 -4.41 -13.40
C PHE A 101 13.07 -4.61 -13.62
N LEU A 102 13.44 -5.59 -14.45
CA LEU A 102 14.83 -5.83 -14.89
C LEU A 102 15.42 -4.62 -15.61
N LYS A 103 14.59 -3.93 -16.41
CA LYS A 103 14.90 -2.66 -17.06
C LYS A 103 13.81 -1.66 -16.76
N ARG A 104 14.18 -0.41 -16.45
CA ARG A 104 13.22 0.63 -16.08
C ARG A 104 12.16 0.81 -17.18
N ASN A 105 10.92 0.45 -16.87
CA ASN A 105 9.78 0.75 -17.71
C ASN A 105 9.37 2.22 -17.53
N LYS A 106 9.63 3.08 -18.54
CA LYS A 106 9.35 4.53 -18.45
C LYS A 106 7.88 4.83 -18.19
N LYS A 107 6.96 4.12 -18.84
CA LYS A 107 5.51 4.31 -18.69
C LYS A 107 5.07 4.02 -17.26
N GLN A 108 5.47 2.87 -16.73
CA GLN A 108 5.13 2.48 -15.35
C GLN A 108 5.79 3.37 -14.30
N TYR A 109 7.01 3.82 -14.56
CA TYR A 109 7.70 4.76 -13.68
C TYR A 109 6.97 6.11 -13.59
N ILE A 110 6.57 6.69 -14.73
CA ILE A 110 5.80 7.94 -14.75
C ILE A 110 4.45 7.75 -14.06
N LEU A 111 3.73 6.67 -14.38
CA LEU A 111 2.47 6.36 -13.72
C LEU A 111 2.63 6.26 -12.19
N SER A 112 3.67 5.59 -11.73
CA SER A 112 3.98 5.45 -10.31
C SER A 112 4.24 6.80 -9.63
N ILE A 113 4.98 7.71 -10.28
CA ILE A 113 5.17 9.06 -9.77
C ILE A 113 3.84 9.81 -9.68
N VAL A 114 3.01 9.74 -10.71
CA VAL A 114 1.70 10.40 -10.71
C VAL A 114 0.83 9.92 -9.55
N VAL A 115 0.74 8.59 -9.35
CA VAL A 115 -0.02 8.02 -8.23
C VAL A 115 0.58 8.41 -6.89
N ILE A 116 1.91 8.37 -6.74
CA ILE A 116 2.59 8.80 -5.50
C ILE A 116 2.29 10.27 -5.20
N CYS A 117 2.42 11.17 -6.17
CA CYS A 117 2.11 12.59 -6.01
C CYS A 117 0.64 12.80 -5.61
N PHE A 118 -0.28 12.08 -6.25
CA PHE A 118 -1.69 12.11 -5.88
C PHE A 118 -1.92 11.66 -4.43
N LEU A 119 -1.32 10.54 -4.00
CA LEU A 119 -1.42 10.05 -2.63
C LEU A 119 -0.82 11.04 -1.61
N PHE A 120 0.28 11.71 -1.96
CA PHE A 120 0.85 12.77 -1.12
C PHE A 120 -0.08 13.97 -0.99
N ILE A 121 -0.73 14.40 -2.08
CA ILE A 121 -1.71 15.50 -2.04
C ILE A 121 -2.89 15.12 -1.15
N VAL A 122 -3.43 13.90 -1.29
CA VAL A 122 -4.51 13.38 -0.44
C VAL A 122 -4.07 13.36 1.02
N LEU A 123 -2.86 12.89 1.31
CA LEU A 123 -2.30 12.88 2.66
C LEU A 123 -2.25 14.30 3.25
N ILE A 124 -1.68 15.27 2.52
CA ILE A 124 -1.59 16.67 2.98
C ILE A 124 -2.98 17.26 3.22
N ALA A 125 -3.93 17.04 2.29
CA ALA A 125 -5.30 17.51 2.43
C ALA A 125 -5.97 16.97 3.71
N MET A 126 -5.81 15.66 3.98
CA MET A 126 -6.33 15.05 5.21
C MET A 126 -5.68 15.64 6.46
N MET A 127 -4.36 15.84 6.46
CA MET A 127 -3.65 16.44 7.59
C MET A 127 -4.12 17.86 7.88
N VAL A 128 -4.37 18.68 6.84
CA VAL A 128 -4.92 20.04 7.00
C VAL A 128 -6.32 20.00 7.62
N LEU A 129 -7.17 19.04 7.25
CA LEU A 129 -8.49 18.87 7.87
C LEU A 129 -8.39 18.51 9.35
N PHE A 130 -7.47 17.62 9.73
CA PHE A 130 -7.25 17.25 11.13
C PHE A 130 -6.67 18.36 11.99
N LEU A 131 -5.92 19.30 11.40
CA LEU A 131 -5.40 20.47 12.12
C LEU A 131 -6.46 21.56 12.33
N ARG A 132 -7.56 21.51 11.59
CA ARG A 132 -8.64 22.52 11.63
C ARG A 132 -9.83 22.13 12.50
N GLY A 133 -9.97 20.86 12.87
CA GLY A 133 -11.08 20.33 13.66
C GLY A 133 -10.62 19.75 14.99
#